data_AF-A0A2D7ZKJ3-F1
#
_entry.id   AF-A0A2D7ZKJ3-F1
#
_cell.length_a   1.000
_cell.length_b   1.000
_cell.length_c   1.000
_cell.angle_alpha   90.00
_cell.angle_beta   90.00
_cell.angle_gamma   90.00
#
_symmetry.space_group_name_H-M   'P 1'
#
loop_
_entity.id
_entity.type
_entity.pdbx_description
1 polymer ?
#
loop_
_entity_poly.entity_id
_entity_poly.type
_entity_poly.pdbx_seq_one_letter_code
_entity_poly.pdbx_strand_id
1 'polypeptide(L)'
;MTDIHMFDEEDDKLLKDIDSFHKKFGFDKNEKVGIPDDNELVNFRTSFLAEEFAEYTNAITKKDAAAALDALVDIVYIALGTAWLFNLPFHKAWKEVQRANMTKIRAKSKSKKRGTQFDVVKPKNWKAPNIERILEEEREWNESKEY
;
A
#
# COMPACT_ATOMS: atom_id res chain seq x y z
N MET A 1 7.31 28.74 -10.06
CA MET A 1 6.20 27.77 -9.94
C MET A 1 6.80 26.46 -10.35
N THR A 2 7.30 25.74 -9.36
CA THR A 2 8.27 24.66 -9.53
C THR A 2 7.75 23.46 -8.74
N ASP A 3 7.91 22.28 -9.33
CA ASP A 3 7.82 20.96 -8.70
C ASP A 3 6.43 20.39 -8.39
N ILE A 4 5.65 20.12 -9.45
CA ILE A 4 4.56 19.12 -9.42
C ILE A 4 4.89 17.96 -10.40
N HIS A 5 6.18 17.60 -10.53
CA HIS A 5 6.60 16.47 -11.36
C HIS A 5 7.56 15.48 -10.66
N MET A 6 8.00 15.75 -9.42
CA MET A 6 8.95 14.88 -8.73
C MET A 6 8.34 13.61 -8.10
N PHE A 7 7.02 13.56 -7.89
CA PHE A 7 6.37 12.42 -7.23
C PHE A 7 5.96 11.28 -8.18
N ASP A 8 5.81 11.54 -9.49
CA ASP A 8 5.42 10.48 -10.44
C ASP A 8 6.59 9.55 -10.81
N GLU A 9 7.85 9.97 -10.67
CA GLU A 9 9.03 9.13 -10.96
C GLU A 9 9.43 8.22 -9.78
N GLU A 10 9.18 8.63 -8.53
CA GLU A 10 9.58 7.90 -7.31
C GLU A 10 8.63 6.73 -6.98
N ASP A 11 7.32 6.89 -7.19
CA ASP A 11 6.32 5.81 -7.02
C ASP A 11 6.67 4.58 -7.89
N ASP A 12 7.31 4.83 -9.04
CA ASP A 12 7.76 3.81 -9.97
C ASP A 12 9.00 3.05 -9.44
N LYS A 13 9.85 3.69 -8.62
CA LYS A 13 11.09 3.07 -8.14
C LYS A 13 10.84 1.94 -7.14
N LEU A 14 10.00 2.14 -6.13
CA LEU A 14 9.73 1.10 -5.13
C LEU A 14 9.08 -0.13 -5.78
N LEU A 15 8.11 0.08 -6.66
CA LEU A 15 7.44 -1.02 -7.37
C LEU A 15 8.39 -1.73 -8.34
N LYS A 16 9.31 -1.01 -9.01
CA LYS A 16 10.38 -1.62 -9.83
C LYS A 16 11.38 -2.42 -8.99
N ASP A 17 11.74 -1.95 -7.80
CA ASP A 17 12.63 -2.66 -6.90
C ASP A 17 11.99 -3.99 -6.46
N ILE A 18 10.68 -3.98 -6.15
CA ILE A 18 9.89 -5.18 -5.83
C ILE A 18 9.76 -6.14 -7.02
N ASP A 19 9.48 -5.62 -8.22
CA ASP A 19 9.41 -6.43 -9.44
C ASP A 19 10.75 -7.09 -9.76
N SER A 20 11.85 -6.34 -9.61
CA SER A 20 13.21 -6.85 -9.79
C SER A 20 13.57 -7.92 -8.77
N PHE A 21 13.16 -7.74 -7.50
CA PHE A 21 13.37 -8.74 -6.45
C PHE A 21 12.66 -10.05 -6.79
N HIS A 22 11.37 -10.02 -7.09
CA HIS A 22 10.61 -11.25 -7.38
C HIS A 22 11.13 -11.96 -8.63
N LYS A 23 11.46 -11.22 -9.70
CA LYS A 23 12.10 -11.77 -10.90
C LYS A 23 13.46 -12.41 -10.60
N LYS A 24 14.30 -11.75 -9.79
CA LYS A 24 15.61 -12.26 -9.40
C LYS A 24 15.50 -13.61 -8.67
N PHE A 25 14.48 -13.79 -7.86
CA PHE A 25 14.26 -15.01 -7.08
C PHE A 25 13.30 -16.02 -7.76
N GLY A 26 12.88 -15.75 -9.00
CA GLY A 26 12.08 -16.69 -9.79
C GLY A 26 10.63 -16.84 -9.32
N PHE A 27 10.06 -15.81 -8.70
CA PHE A 27 8.64 -15.76 -8.38
C PHE A 27 7.84 -15.19 -9.54
N ASP A 28 6.65 -15.75 -9.75
CA ASP A 28 5.65 -15.23 -10.67
C ASP A 28 4.51 -14.56 -9.89
N LYS A 29 3.79 -13.66 -10.57
CA LYS A 29 2.54 -13.12 -10.04
C LYS A 29 1.45 -14.16 -10.13
N ASN A 30 0.44 -14.04 -9.26
CA ASN A 30 -0.82 -14.74 -9.42
C ASN A 30 -1.40 -14.47 -10.81
N GLU A 31 -1.88 -15.51 -11.50
CA GLU A 31 -2.46 -15.37 -12.84
C GLU A 31 -3.65 -14.41 -12.82
N LYS A 32 -4.52 -14.54 -11.81
CA LYS A 32 -5.69 -13.70 -11.62
C LYS A 32 -5.39 -12.53 -10.70
N VAL A 33 -6.00 -11.38 -10.97
CA VAL A 33 -5.98 -10.22 -10.08
C VAL A 33 -6.77 -10.54 -8.81
N GLY A 34 -6.06 -10.80 -7.72
CA GLY A 34 -6.69 -11.13 -6.45
C GLY A 34 -5.84 -12.02 -5.55
N ILE A 35 -6.43 -12.39 -4.42
CA ILE A 35 -5.82 -13.32 -3.46
C ILE A 35 -5.66 -14.70 -4.15
N PRO A 36 -4.46 -15.30 -4.16
CA PRO A 36 -4.22 -16.61 -4.75
C PRO A 36 -4.86 -17.73 -3.92
N ASP A 37 -5.13 -18.87 -4.55
CA ASP A 37 -5.66 -20.07 -3.88
C ASP A 37 -4.58 -20.80 -3.03
N ASP A 38 -3.32 -20.40 -3.17
CA ASP A 38 -2.20 -20.90 -2.36
C ASP A 38 -2.26 -20.37 -0.93
N ASN A 39 -2.87 -21.16 -0.05
CA ASN A 39 -3.00 -20.83 1.37
C ASN A 39 -1.66 -20.75 2.11
N GLU A 40 -0.63 -21.50 1.69
CA GLU A 40 0.68 -21.43 2.33
C GLU A 40 1.30 -20.05 2.09
N LEU A 41 1.29 -19.59 0.83
CA LEU A 41 1.74 -18.26 0.46
C LEU A 41 0.94 -17.17 1.19
N VAL A 42 -0.40 -17.24 1.18
CA VAL A 42 -1.26 -16.24 1.82
C VAL A 42 -0.99 -16.14 3.33
N ASN A 43 -0.88 -17.28 4.01
CA ASN A 43 -0.58 -17.32 5.44
C ASN A 43 0.82 -16.77 5.74
N PHE A 44 1.82 -17.17 4.94
CA PHE A 44 3.19 -16.69 5.08
C PHE A 44 3.30 -15.16 4.93
N ARG A 45 2.69 -14.59 3.89
CA ARG A 45 2.69 -13.13 3.68
C ARG A 45 1.96 -12.38 4.79
N THR A 46 0.87 -12.96 5.30
CA THR A 46 0.09 -12.37 6.39
C THR A 46 0.86 -12.39 7.71
N SER A 47 1.53 -13.51 8.04
CA SER A 47 2.31 -13.62 9.27
C SER A 47 3.51 -12.67 9.27
N PHE A 48 4.20 -12.53 8.14
CA PHE A 48 5.33 -11.61 8.00
C PHE A 48 4.91 -10.14 8.22
N LEU A 49 3.78 -9.70 7.65
CA LEU A 49 3.26 -8.36 7.92
C LEU A 49 2.94 -8.14 9.41
N ALA A 50 2.44 -9.17 10.09
CA ALA A 50 2.13 -9.09 11.52
C ALA A 50 3.41 -9.04 12.38
N GLU A 51 4.45 -9.76 11.97
CA GLU A 51 5.78 -9.76 12.59
C GLU A 51 6.41 -8.38 12.53
N GLU A 52 6.54 -7.77 11.35
CA GLU A 52 7.16 -6.43 11.21
C GLU A 52 6.39 -5.35 11.98
N PHE A 53 5.07 -5.47 12.04
CA PHE A 53 4.27 -4.58 12.87
C PHE A 53 4.58 -4.74 14.36
N ALA A 54 4.75 -5.98 14.83
CA ALA A 54 5.16 -6.24 16.21
C ALA A 54 6.56 -5.66 16.48
N GLU A 55 7.51 -5.80 15.55
CA GLU A 55 8.84 -5.19 15.65
C GLU A 55 8.79 -3.67 15.78
N TYR A 56 8.00 -3.01 14.92
CA TYR A 56 7.76 -1.57 14.99
C TYR A 56 7.23 -1.16 16.37
N THR A 57 6.21 -1.86 16.90
CA THR A 57 5.66 -1.52 18.23
C THR A 57 6.69 -1.69 19.36
N ASN A 58 7.55 -2.70 19.28
CA ASN A 58 8.65 -2.93 20.21
C ASN A 58 9.69 -1.80 20.14
N ALA A 59 10.09 -1.40 18.92
CA ALA A 59 11.03 -0.30 18.70
C ALA A 59 10.50 1.03 19.26
N ILE A 60 9.21 1.34 19.06
CA ILE A 60 8.57 2.52 19.65
C ILE A 60 8.60 2.47 21.18
N THR A 61 8.31 1.31 21.77
CA THR A 61 8.34 1.13 23.24
C THR A 61 9.74 1.39 23.81
N LYS A 62 10.77 0.94 23.09
CA LYS A 62 12.19 1.14 23.44
C LYS A 62 12.73 2.52 23.07
N LYS A 63 11.97 3.33 22.32
CA LYS A 63 12.41 4.60 21.71
C LYS A 63 13.64 4.43 20.82
N ASP A 64 13.73 3.29 20.13
CA ASP A 64 14.79 3.00 19.18
C ASP A 64 14.39 3.50 17.79
N ALA A 65 14.97 4.62 17.36
CA ALA A 65 14.63 5.22 16.08
C ALA A 65 15.14 4.43 14.88
N ALA A 66 16.27 3.74 15.01
CA ALA A 66 16.84 2.94 13.92
C ALA A 66 15.99 1.70 13.67
N ALA A 67 15.68 0.95 14.73
CA ALA A 67 14.80 -0.21 14.63
C ALA A 67 13.38 0.16 14.19
N ALA A 68 12.88 1.34 14.58
CA ALA A 68 11.56 1.80 14.13
C ALA A 68 11.57 2.14 12.63
N LEU A 69 12.65 2.74 12.11
CA LEU A 69 12.78 3.03 10.68
C LEU A 69 12.90 1.73 9.86
N ASP A 70 13.69 0.77 10.34
CA ASP A 70 13.89 -0.54 9.72
C ASP A 70 12.55 -1.27 9.54
N ALA A 71 11.82 -1.49 10.64
CA ALA A 71 10.50 -2.13 10.61
C ALA A 71 9.47 -1.38 9.74
N LEU A 72 9.54 -0.04 9.68
CA LEU A 72 8.66 0.74 8.78
C LEU A 72 8.97 0.50 7.30
N VAL A 73 10.26 0.39 6.95
CA VAL A 73 10.68 0.05 5.58
C VAL A 73 10.25 -1.39 5.24
N ASP A 74 10.43 -2.33 6.16
CA ASP A 74 10.06 -3.73 5.95
C ASP A 74 8.55 -3.92 5.79
N ILE A 75 7.73 -3.23 6.59
CA ILE A 75 6.26 -3.21 6.40
C ILE A 75 5.90 -2.79 4.96
N VAL A 76 6.52 -1.72 4.45
CA VAL A 76 6.25 -1.24 3.08
C VAL A 76 6.75 -2.26 2.05
N TYR A 77 7.97 -2.77 2.20
CA TYR A 77 8.56 -3.73 1.27
C TYR A 77 7.72 -5.00 1.17
N ILE A 78 7.29 -5.54 2.31
CA ILE A 78 6.45 -6.73 2.39
C ILE A 78 5.04 -6.43 1.86
N ALA A 79 4.43 -5.29 2.18
CA ALA A 79 3.10 -4.94 1.67
C ALA A 79 3.09 -4.84 0.13
N LEU A 80 4.08 -4.16 -0.44
CA LEU A 80 4.23 -4.03 -1.90
C LEU A 80 4.53 -5.39 -2.55
N GLY A 81 5.39 -6.21 -1.94
CA GLY A 81 5.68 -7.56 -2.42
C GLY A 81 4.46 -8.47 -2.40
N THR A 82 3.64 -8.39 -1.35
CA THR A 82 2.38 -9.15 -1.26
C THR A 82 1.40 -8.70 -2.35
N ALA A 83 1.25 -7.39 -2.57
CA ALA A 83 0.42 -6.87 -3.64
C ALA A 83 0.91 -7.33 -5.02
N TRP A 84 2.23 -7.35 -5.24
CA TRP A 84 2.85 -7.85 -6.49
C TRP A 84 2.53 -9.33 -6.71
N LEU A 85 2.77 -10.18 -5.69
CA LEU A 85 2.50 -11.62 -5.75
C LEU A 85 1.02 -11.92 -6.02
N PHE A 86 0.11 -11.09 -5.51
CA PHE A 86 -1.34 -11.25 -5.71
C PHE A 86 -1.84 -10.58 -7.00
N ASN A 87 -0.93 -10.07 -7.83
CA ASN A 87 -1.25 -9.33 -9.05
C ASN A 87 -2.24 -8.16 -8.81
N LEU A 88 -2.15 -7.52 -7.64
CA LEU A 88 -3.01 -6.39 -7.29
C LEU A 88 -2.45 -5.09 -7.89
N PRO A 89 -3.30 -4.21 -8.44
CA PRO A 89 -2.89 -2.95 -9.07
C PRO A 89 -2.57 -1.87 -8.02
N PHE A 90 -1.53 -2.10 -7.20
CA PHE A 90 -1.21 -1.24 -6.06
C PHE A 90 -0.99 0.22 -6.46
N HIS A 91 -0.31 0.48 -7.58
CA HIS A 91 -0.07 1.84 -8.06
C HIS A 91 -1.37 2.61 -8.38
N LYS A 92 -2.36 1.95 -9.00
CA LYS A 92 -3.67 2.56 -9.29
C LYS A 92 -4.41 2.84 -7.98
N ALA A 93 -4.41 1.87 -7.07
CA ALA A 93 -5.03 2.00 -5.76
C ALA A 93 -4.39 3.14 -4.94
N TRP A 94 -3.07 3.25 -4.94
CA TRP A 94 -2.33 4.33 -4.28
C TRP A 94 -2.73 5.69 -4.81
N LYS A 95 -2.74 5.89 -6.14
CA LYS A 95 -3.15 7.15 -6.77
C LYS A 95 -4.59 7.53 -6.40
N GLU A 96 -5.52 6.59 -6.36
CA GLU A 96 -6.91 6.83 -5.98
C GLU A 96 -7.09 7.14 -4.49
N VAL A 97 -6.36 6.43 -3.61
CA VAL A 97 -6.32 6.73 -2.18
C VAL A 97 -5.72 8.11 -1.94
N GLN A 98 -4.63 8.45 -2.63
CA GLN A 98 -3.97 9.74 -2.51
C GLN A 98 -4.88 10.88 -2.98
N ARG A 99 -5.53 10.72 -4.15
CA ARG A 99 -6.55 11.66 -4.63
C ARG A 99 -7.62 11.92 -3.56
N ALA A 100 -8.16 10.86 -2.96
CA ALA A 100 -9.18 11.01 -1.92
C ALA A 100 -8.60 11.65 -0.63
N ASN A 101 -7.41 11.24 -0.20
CA ASN A 101 -6.77 11.73 1.02
C ASN A 101 -6.44 13.22 0.95
N MET A 102 -5.95 13.70 -0.19
CA MET A 102 -5.59 15.11 -0.38
C MET A 102 -6.79 16.07 -0.38
N THR A 103 -8.02 15.56 -0.49
CA THR A 103 -9.24 16.36 -0.32
C THR A 103 -9.74 16.42 1.13
N LYS A 104 -9.07 15.73 2.06
CA LYS A 104 -9.40 15.84 3.48
C LYS A 104 -8.88 17.15 4.06
N ILE A 105 -9.41 17.53 5.22
CA ILE A 105 -9.01 18.76 5.92
C ILE A 105 -8.49 18.43 7.33
N ARG A 106 -7.52 19.22 7.80
CA ARG A 106 -6.99 19.08 9.16
C ARG A 106 -8.08 19.45 10.18
N ALA A 107 -8.23 18.65 11.23
CA ALA A 107 -9.14 18.97 12.32
C ALA A 107 -8.67 20.25 13.03
N LYS A 108 -9.59 21.21 13.24
CA LYS A 108 -9.29 22.49 13.93
C LYS A 108 -9.15 22.35 15.45
N SER A 109 -9.65 21.24 16.00
CA SER A 109 -9.58 20.90 17.42
C SER A 109 -9.51 19.38 17.56
N LYS A 110 -9.28 18.87 18.78
CA LYS A 110 -9.34 17.42 19.05
C LYS A 110 -10.65 16.88 18.51
N SER A 111 -10.57 16.01 17.51
CA SER A 111 -11.76 15.48 16.88
C SER A 111 -12.54 14.63 17.89
N LYS A 112 -13.88 14.69 17.86
CA LYS A 112 -14.71 13.83 18.72
C LYS A 112 -14.51 12.33 18.42
N LYS A 113 -14.07 12.00 17.21
CA LYS A 113 -13.93 10.61 16.74
C LYS A 113 -12.64 9.94 17.21
N ARG A 114 -11.52 10.68 17.24
CA ARG A 114 -10.19 10.12 17.55
C ARG A 114 -9.50 10.81 18.73
N GLY A 115 -10.10 11.84 19.32
CA GLY A 115 -9.60 12.49 20.53
C GLY A 115 -8.26 13.23 20.36
N THR A 116 -7.79 13.42 19.13
CA THR A 116 -6.46 13.96 18.84
C THR A 116 -6.52 15.15 17.88
N GLN A 117 -5.55 16.05 18.01
CA GLN A 117 -5.35 17.21 17.12
C GLN A 117 -4.59 16.84 15.83
N PHE A 118 -4.04 15.63 15.77
CA PHE A 118 -3.35 15.09 14.58
C PHE A 118 -4.33 14.46 13.58
N ASP A 119 -5.63 14.58 13.82
CA ASP A 119 -6.65 13.98 12.97
C ASP A 119 -6.87 14.77 11.68
N VAL A 120 -7.17 14.04 10.61
CA VAL A 120 -7.49 14.55 9.29
C VAL A 120 -8.88 14.03 8.91
N VAL A 121 -9.84 14.94 8.77
CA VAL A 121 -11.27 14.62 8.69
C VAL A 121 -11.82 14.78 7.28
N LYS A 122 -12.88 14.03 7.00
CA LYS A 122 -13.60 14.06 5.72
C LYS A 122 -14.54 15.28 5.69
N PRO A 123 -14.36 16.26 4.77
CA PRO A 123 -15.29 17.39 4.66
C PRO A 123 -16.64 16.96 4.08
N LYS A 124 -17.61 17.88 4.08
CA LYS A 124 -18.89 17.71 3.39
C LYS A 124 -18.62 17.42 1.90
N ASN A 125 -19.32 16.43 1.34
CA ASN A 125 -19.17 15.96 -0.05
C ASN A 125 -17.83 15.26 -0.37
N TRP A 126 -17.04 14.88 0.63
CA TRP A 126 -15.84 14.06 0.40
C TRP A 126 -16.21 12.72 -0.26
N LYS A 127 -15.48 12.35 -1.32
CA LYS A 127 -15.66 11.09 -2.04
C LYS A 127 -14.61 10.08 -1.62
N ALA A 128 -15.05 8.88 -1.26
CA ALA A 128 -14.17 7.78 -0.93
C ALA A 128 -13.36 7.32 -2.15
N PRO A 129 -12.16 6.73 -1.94
CA PRO A 129 -11.47 6.02 -3.01
C PRO A 129 -12.32 4.82 -3.47
N ASN A 130 -12.44 4.61 -4.78
CA ASN A 130 -13.17 3.47 -5.33
C ASN A 130 -12.19 2.34 -5.70
N ILE A 131 -11.87 1.48 -4.73
CA ILE A 131 -10.95 0.36 -4.91
C ILE A 131 -11.59 -0.78 -5.70
N GLU A 132 -12.90 -1.02 -5.55
CA GLU A 132 -13.60 -2.07 -6.29
C GLU A 132 -13.50 -1.84 -7.79
N ARG A 133 -13.81 -0.62 -8.25
CA ARG A 133 -13.69 -0.25 -9.66
C ARG A 133 -12.27 -0.47 -10.20
N ILE A 134 -11.24 -0.20 -9.40
CA ILE A 134 -9.85 -0.41 -9.82
C ILE A 134 -9.57 -1.90 -10.03
N LEU A 135 -10.11 -2.78 -9.18
CA LEU A 135 -9.98 -4.22 -9.35
C LEU A 135 -10.77 -4.73 -10.57
N GLU A 136 -11.98 -4.23 -10.78
CA GLU A 136 -12.80 -4.54 -11.95
C GLU A 136 -12.07 -4.16 -13.26
N GLU A 137 -11.61 -2.91 -13.37
CA GLU A 137 -10.87 -2.41 -14.54
C GLU A 137 -9.56 -3.20 -14.79
N GLU A 138 -8.86 -3.63 -13.73
CA GLU A 138 -7.64 -4.43 -13.86
C GLU A 138 -7.93 -5.86 -14.33
N ARG A 139 -9.02 -6.47 -13.85
CA ARG A 139 -9.44 -7.82 -14.28
C ARG A 139 -9.84 -7.82 -15.75
N GLU A 140 -10.68 -6.88 -16.17
CA GLU A 140 -11.08 -6.72 -17.58
C GLU A 140 -9.86 -6.51 -18.50
N TRP A 141 -8.89 -5.70 -18.06
CA TRP A 141 -7.67 -5.49 -18.82
C TRP A 141 -6.80 -6.75 -18.92
N ASN A 142 -6.64 -7.52 -17.84
CA ASN A 142 -5.88 -8.79 -17.88
C ASN A 142 -6.55 -9.81 -18.81
N GLU A 143 -7.87 -9.96 -18.74
CA GLU A 143 -8.64 -10.84 -19.64
C GLU A 143 -8.49 -10.42 -21.11
N SER A 144 -8.46 -9.12 -21.40
CA SER A 144 -8.27 -8.61 -22.77
C SER A 144 -6.89 -8.89 -23.38
N LYS A 145 -5.90 -9.29 -22.57
CA LYS A 145 -4.53 -9.61 -23.03
C LYS A 145 -4.31 -11.08 -23.35
N GLU A 146 -5.25 -11.93 -22.96
CA GLU A 146 -5.22 -13.36 -23.28
C GLU A 146 -5.81 -13.67 -24.67
N TYR A 147 -6.37 -12.66 -25.35
CA TYR A 147 -6.90 -12.69 -26.72
C TYR A 147 -6.05 -11.86 -27.69
#